data_AF-O81802-F1
#
_entry.id   AF-O81802-F1
#
_cell.length_a   1.000
_cell.length_b   1.000
_cell.length_c   1.000
_cell.angle_alpha   90.00
_cell.angle_beta   90.00
_cell.angle_gamma   90.00
#
_symmetry.space_group_name_H-M   'P 1'
#
loop_
_entity.id
_entity.type
_entity.pdbx_description
1 polymer ?
#
loop_
_entity_poly.entity_id
_entity_poly.type
_entity_poly.pdbx_seq_one_letter_code
_entity_poly.pdbx_strand_id
1 'polypeptide(L)'
;MANMIIKKQLRSISLPSRSQPSTSGLEESLNKIKTINTTTGSSESILMGLAGLEELYIFLEEFLKMGSKQRVMSSGGSEFMEEMLDGSLRLMDICSVSRDLMVETHEHVRGVQSYVRRKKVSGGGGGDKIDVAVSDYVGFRKNMRKEAKKLLGSLKKVDGGTRSCDNDHEDEQLVAVIDRVRRVVSVSVVVLKSFLELLSRRKSNIKSKLASVLKMKKDNHAPAKNVLETLDSAIFGDFLSHDDLQNELEEVEMCIGGFERNLEGLFRRLIRTRASILNIISH
;
A
#
# COMPACT_ATOMS: atom_id res chain seq x y z
N MET A 1 26.07 73.35 -18.75
CA MET A 1 25.21 72.25 -19.22
C MET A 1 25.87 70.94 -18.87
N ALA A 2 25.37 70.22 -17.86
CA ALA A 2 25.86 68.91 -17.47
C ALA A 2 24.81 67.87 -17.89
N ASN A 3 25.17 66.96 -18.81
CA ASN A 3 24.31 65.86 -19.24
C ASN A 3 24.44 64.70 -18.23
N MET A 4 23.38 64.43 -17.50
CA MET A 4 23.25 63.26 -16.61
C MET A 4 22.90 62.02 -17.42
N ILE A 5 23.68 60.96 -17.23
CA ILE A 5 23.48 59.63 -17.81
C ILE A 5 22.29 58.96 -17.10
N ILE A 6 21.20 58.69 -17.83
CA ILE A 6 20.07 57.89 -17.34
C ILE A 6 20.48 56.41 -17.40
N LYS A 7 20.84 55.82 -16.26
CA LYS A 7 20.92 54.36 -16.08
C LYS A 7 19.52 53.77 -16.19
N LYS A 8 19.25 52.99 -17.24
CA LYS A 8 18.06 52.13 -17.33
C LYS A 8 18.10 51.09 -16.20
N GLN A 9 17.17 51.23 -15.27
CA GLN A 9 16.93 50.26 -14.20
C GLN A 9 16.16 49.07 -14.81
N LEU A 10 16.86 47.95 -15.04
CA LEU A 10 16.24 46.67 -15.36
C LEU A 10 15.39 46.24 -14.15
N ARG A 11 14.06 46.31 -14.27
CA ARG A 11 13.14 45.70 -13.31
C ARG A 11 13.12 44.19 -13.56
N SER A 12 13.60 43.43 -12.59
CA SER A 12 13.49 41.98 -12.53
C SER A 12 12.01 41.57 -12.43
N ILE A 13 11.57 40.67 -13.30
CA ILE A 13 10.28 39.99 -13.18
C ILE A 13 10.42 38.83 -12.20
N SER A 14 10.04 39.02 -10.94
CA SER A 14 9.84 37.89 -10.02
C SER A 14 8.49 37.25 -10.32
N LEU A 15 8.48 36.20 -11.15
CA LEU A 15 7.34 35.30 -11.23
C LEU A 15 7.18 34.58 -9.88
N PRO A 16 5.96 34.41 -9.35
CA PRO A 16 5.77 33.60 -8.16
C PRO A 16 6.02 32.14 -8.53
N SER A 17 7.22 31.63 -8.28
CA SER A 17 7.57 30.19 -8.40
C SER A 17 6.98 29.33 -7.27
N ARG A 18 6.03 29.87 -6.50
CA ARG A 18 5.46 29.17 -5.34
C ARG A 18 4.41 28.20 -5.84
N SER A 19 4.81 26.95 -6.04
CA SER A 19 3.88 25.82 -6.14
C SER A 19 2.91 25.87 -4.95
N GLN A 20 1.63 25.71 -5.23
CA GLN A 20 0.59 25.71 -4.19
C GLN A 20 0.89 24.59 -3.17
N PRO A 21 0.73 24.81 -1.86
CA PRO A 21 1.12 23.85 -0.82
C PRO A 21 0.60 22.42 -1.03
N SER A 22 -0.63 22.27 -1.53
CA SER A 22 -1.24 20.97 -1.84
C SER A 22 -0.59 20.30 -3.05
N THR A 23 -0.20 21.07 -4.07
CA THR A 23 0.52 20.55 -5.23
C THR A 23 1.92 20.09 -4.83
N SER A 24 2.67 20.89 -4.04
CA SER A 24 4.00 20.47 -3.56
C SER A 24 3.91 19.25 -2.64
N GLY A 25 2.97 19.21 -1.70
CA GLY A 25 2.77 18.07 -0.79
C GLY A 25 2.42 16.78 -1.53
N LEU A 26 1.61 16.88 -2.60
CA LEU A 26 1.26 15.73 -3.43
C LEU A 26 2.48 15.14 -4.16
N GLU A 27 3.35 15.98 -4.75
CA GLU A 27 4.60 15.49 -5.38
C GLU A 27 5.56 14.88 -4.35
N GLU A 28 5.70 15.52 -3.18
CA GLU A 28 6.60 15.06 -2.13
C GLU A 28 6.17 13.68 -1.60
N SER A 29 4.87 13.51 -1.35
CA SER A 29 4.30 12.24 -0.91
C SER A 29 4.45 11.14 -1.98
N LEU A 30 4.23 11.45 -3.27
CA LEU A 30 4.48 10.51 -4.37
C LEU A 30 5.93 10.02 -4.38
N ASN A 31 6.89 10.94 -4.28
CA ASN A 31 8.32 10.62 -4.27
C ASN A 31 8.71 9.79 -3.05
N LYS A 32 8.20 10.15 -1.86
CA LYS A 32 8.42 9.42 -0.61
C LYS A 32 7.96 7.96 -0.71
N ILE A 33 6.73 7.71 -1.18
CA ILE A 33 6.19 6.35 -1.29
C ILE A 33 6.95 5.54 -2.33
N LYS A 34 7.33 6.15 -3.46
CA LYS A 34 8.13 5.50 -4.50
C LYS A 34 9.50 5.05 -3.97
N THR A 35 10.17 5.86 -3.16
CA THR A 35 11.44 5.49 -2.51
C THR A 35 11.25 4.35 -1.50
N ILE A 36 10.18 4.37 -0.70
CA ILE A 36 9.91 3.31 0.29
C ILE A 36 9.64 1.96 -0.40
N ASN A 37 8.78 1.94 -1.41
CA ASN A 37 8.37 0.71 -2.07
C ASN A 37 9.44 0.08 -2.96
N THR A 38 10.36 0.87 -3.50
CA THR A 38 11.45 0.34 -4.35
C THR A 38 12.52 -0.38 -3.55
N THR A 39 12.62 -0.10 -2.25
CA THR A 39 13.82 -0.47 -1.49
C THR A 39 13.77 -1.89 -0.93
N THR A 40 12.60 -2.43 -0.55
CA THR A 40 12.50 -3.78 0.03
C THR A 40 11.09 -4.35 -0.11
N GLY A 41 10.93 -5.64 -0.41
CA GLY A 41 9.65 -6.36 -0.31
C GLY A 41 9.31 -6.80 1.13
N SER A 42 9.78 -6.04 2.12
CA SER A 42 9.63 -6.32 3.55
C SER A 42 8.24 -5.94 4.05
N SER A 43 7.79 -6.52 5.16
CA SER A 43 6.53 -6.11 5.77
C SER A 43 6.54 -4.64 6.22
N GLU A 44 7.66 -4.15 6.74
CA GLU A 44 7.82 -2.77 7.21
C GLU A 44 7.70 -1.74 6.08
N SER A 45 8.39 -1.96 4.95
CA SER A 45 8.29 -1.07 3.79
C SER A 45 6.88 -1.04 3.20
N ILE A 46 6.19 -2.18 3.14
CA ILE A 46 4.80 -2.24 2.68
C ILE A 46 3.87 -1.51 3.65
N LEU A 47 4.07 -1.65 4.96
CA LEU A 47 3.34 -0.89 5.98
C LEU A 47 3.51 0.62 5.79
N MET A 48 4.76 1.07 5.62
CA MET A 48 5.09 2.46 5.38
C MET A 48 4.51 2.97 4.05
N GLY A 49 4.50 2.13 3.01
CA GLY A 49 3.85 2.43 1.74
C GLY A 49 2.33 2.64 1.90
N LEU A 50 1.64 1.75 2.62
CA LEU A 50 0.20 1.88 2.89
C LEU A 50 -0.13 3.11 3.75
N ALA A 51 0.69 3.41 4.77
CA ALA A 51 0.54 4.62 5.57
C ALA A 51 0.72 5.88 4.70
N GLY A 52 1.73 5.88 3.82
CA GLY A 52 1.97 6.95 2.86
C GLY A 52 0.81 7.15 1.88
N LEU A 53 0.14 6.07 1.45
CA LEU A 53 -1.07 6.21 0.62
C LEU A 53 -2.17 7.00 1.32
N GLU A 54 -2.40 6.81 2.64
CA GLU A 54 -3.42 7.59 3.33
C GLU A 54 -3.13 9.10 3.23
N GLU A 55 -1.88 9.49 3.50
CA GLU A 55 -1.39 10.87 3.36
C GLU A 55 -1.52 11.37 1.91
N LEU A 56 -1.17 10.52 0.93
CA LEU A 56 -1.26 10.84 -0.49
C LEU A 56 -2.69 11.17 -0.93
N TYR A 57 -3.68 10.39 -0.47
CA TYR A 57 -5.07 10.65 -0.82
C TYR A 57 -5.65 11.89 -0.12
N ILE A 58 -5.10 12.31 1.04
CA ILE A 58 -5.44 13.62 1.63
C ILE A 58 -5.01 14.74 0.69
N PHE A 59 -3.76 14.71 0.23
CA PHE A 59 -3.27 15.71 -0.72
C PHE A 59 -3.99 15.65 -2.06
N LEU A 60 -4.39 14.45 -2.53
CA LEU A 60 -5.22 14.32 -3.73
C LEU A 60 -6.60 14.96 -3.55
N GLU A 61 -7.26 14.73 -2.41
CA GLU A 61 -8.56 15.33 -2.10
C GLU A 61 -8.47 16.87 -2.09
N GLU A 62 -7.46 17.43 -1.42
CA GLU A 62 -7.18 18.87 -1.43
C GLU A 62 -6.84 19.38 -2.83
N PHE A 63 -6.07 18.61 -3.59
CA PHE A 63 -5.70 18.91 -4.96
C PHE A 63 -6.97 19.03 -5.82
N LEU A 64 -7.85 18.03 -5.81
CA LEU A 64 -9.09 17.98 -6.61
C LEU A 64 -10.11 19.06 -6.24
N LYS A 65 -10.20 19.43 -4.96
CA LYS A 65 -11.11 20.49 -4.48
C LYS A 65 -10.69 21.91 -4.87
N MET A 66 -9.52 22.12 -5.48
CA MET A 66 -9.13 23.45 -5.95
C MET A 66 -10.04 23.86 -7.11
N GLY A 67 -10.75 24.98 -6.97
CA GLY A 67 -11.81 25.39 -7.91
C GLY A 67 -11.39 25.54 -9.38
N SER A 68 -10.11 25.86 -9.65
CA SER A 68 -9.58 25.86 -11.02
C SER A 68 -9.58 24.46 -11.63
N LYS A 69 -9.21 23.44 -10.84
CA LYS A 69 -9.14 22.05 -11.29
C LYS A 69 -10.51 21.39 -11.37
N GLN A 70 -11.42 21.73 -10.45
CA GLN A 70 -12.82 21.33 -10.53
C GLN A 70 -13.43 21.80 -11.86
N ARG A 71 -13.25 23.07 -12.22
CA ARG A 71 -13.78 23.61 -13.49
C ARG A 71 -13.22 22.89 -14.71
N VAL A 72 -11.92 22.68 -14.74
CA VAL A 72 -11.22 22.00 -15.84
C VAL A 72 -11.69 20.54 -15.97
N MET A 73 -11.84 19.83 -14.84
CA MET A 73 -12.35 18.47 -14.82
C MET A 73 -13.84 18.37 -15.21
N SER A 74 -14.70 19.29 -14.75
CA SER A 74 -16.12 19.32 -15.13
C SER A 74 -16.31 19.56 -16.64
N SER A 75 -15.48 20.38 -17.29
CA SER A 75 -15.68 20.74 -18.70
C SER A 75 -15.16 19.72 -19.72
N GLY A 76 -14.17 18.90 -19.36
CA GLY A 76 -13.53 17.98 -20.31
C GLY A 76 -13.06 16.65 -19.74
N GLY A 77 -13.17 16.44 -18.41
CA GLY A 77 -12.64 15.27 -17.72
C GLY A 77 -13.67 14.18 -17.43
N SER A 78 -14.88 14.21 -18.02
CA SER A 78 -15.96 13.28 -17.63
C SER A 78 -15.60 11.81 -17.80
N GLU A 79 -15.05 11.42 -18.96
CA GLU A 79 -14.64 10.03 -19.23
C GLU A 79 -13.54 9.58 -18.24
N PHE A 80 -12.55 10.44 -18.00
CA PHE A 80 -11.50 10.17 -17.03
C PHE A 80 -12.05 10.03 -15.61
N MET A 81 -13.00 10.88 -15.21
CA MET A 81 -13.62 10.78 -13.89
C MET A 81 -14.44 9.49 -13.74
N GLU A 82 -15.13 9.03 -14.78
CA GLU A 82 -15.79 7.72 -14.77
C GLU A 82 -14.79 6.56 -14.62
N GLU A 83 -13.67 6.60 -15.35
CA GLU A 83 -12.55 5.66 -15.20
C GLU A 83 -12.02 5.66 -13.76
N MET A 84 -11.83 6.85 -13.17
CA MET A 84 -11.43 6.99 -11.76
C MET A 84 -12.45 6.40 -10.79
N LEU A 85 -13.74 6.57 -11.06
CA LEU A 85 -14.80 6.00 -10.23
C LEU A 85 -14.78 4.47 -10.29
N ASP A 86 -14.56 3.85 -11.45
CA ASP A 86 -14.40 2.40 -11.56
C ASP A 86 -13.12 1.92 -10.85
N GLY A 87 -11.99 2.60 -11.10
CA GLY A 87 -10.70 2.26 -10.49
C GLY A 87 -10.74 2.36 -8.96
N SER A 88 -11.31 3.44 -8.41
CA SER A 88 -11.46 3.62 -6.96
C SER A 88 -12.33 2.55 -6.31
N LEU A 89 -13.41 2.11 -6.99
CA LEU A 89 -14.25 1.01 -6.49
C LEU A 89 -13.46 -0.29 -6.38
N ARG A 90 -12.68 -0.63 -7.41
CA ARG A 90 -11.79 -1.81 -7.37
C ARG A 90 -10.76 -1.72 -6.25
N LEU A 91 -10.15 -0.56 -6.03
CA LEU A 91 -9.20 -0.33 -4.93
C LEU A 91 -9.89 -0.49 -3.57
N MET A 92 -11.12 0.00 -3.42
CA MET A 92 -11.93 -0.16 -2.21
C MET A 92 -12.22 -1.64 -1.91
N ASP A 93 -12.65 -2.41 -2.92
CA ASP A 93 -12.89 -3.85 -2.78
C ASP A 93 -11.62 -4.58 -2.32
N ILE A 94 -10.47 -4.22 -2.90
CA ILE A 94 -9.17 -4.79 -2.52
C ILE A 94 -8.82 -4.45 -1.07
N CYS A 95 -9.02 -3.20 -0.64
CA CYS A 95 -8.76 -2.78 0.74
C CYS A 95 -9.67 -3.53 1.72
N SER A 96 -10.96 -3.67 1.41
CA SER A 96 -11.92 -4.37 2.26
C SER A 96 -11.55 -5.83 2.46
N VAL A 97 -11.37 -6.60 1.38
CA VAL A 97 -11.01 -8.03 1.47
C VAL A 97 -9.65 -8.20 2.13
N SER A 98 -8.69 -7.33 1.83
CA SER A 98 -7.36 -7.36 2.45
C SER A 98 -7.43 -7.14 3.97
N ARG A 99 -8.26 -6.20 4.43
CA ARG A 99 -8.46 -5.91 5.85
C ARG A 99 -9.09 -7.13 6.54
N ASP A 100 -10.10 -7.73 5.94
CA ASP A 100 -10.78 -8.91 6.50
C ASP A 100 -9.80 -10.09 6.64
N LEU A 101 -8.90 -10.28 5.66
CA LEU A 101 -7.80 -11.25 5.76
C LEU A 101 -6.81 -10.94 6.89
N MET A 102 -6.55 -9.66 7.18
CA MET A 102 -5.68 -9.28 8.32
C MET A 102 -6.36 -9.54 9.65
N VAL A 103 -7.66 -9.26 9.77
CA VAL A 103 -8.46 -9.59 10.96
C VAL A 103 -8.42 -11.10 11.25
N GLU A 104 -8.64 -11.95 10.24
CA GLU A 104 -8.54 -13.40 10.40
C GLU A 104 -7.11 -13.85 10.74
N THR A 105 -6.08 -13.19 10.17
CA THR A 105 -4.67 -13.45 10.54
C THR A 105 -4.43 -13.16 12.01
N HIS A 106 -4.94 -12.04 12.50
CA HIS A 106 -4.80 -11.61 13.88
C HIS A 106 -5.49 -12.58 14.85
N GLU A 107 -6.63 -13.16 14.49
CA GLU A 107 -7.28 -14.24 15.25
C GLU A 107 -6.38 -15.48 15.36
N HIS A 108 -5.72 -15.88 14.27
CA HIS A 108 -4.75 -16.97 14.31
C HIS A 108 -3.53 -16.66 15.19
N VAL A 109 -2.98 -15.45 15.12
CA VAL A 109 -1.87 -15.01 15.99
C VAL A 109 -2.25 -15.12 17.45
N ARG A 110 -3.43 -14.62 17.83
CA ARG A 110 -3.96 -14.70 19.21
C ARG A 110 -4.21 -16.14 19.64
N GLY A 111 -4.69 -16.99 18.73
CA GLY A 111 -4.80 -18.42 18.94
C GLY A 111 -3.46 -19.01 19.35
N VAL A 112 -2.42 -18.81 18.53
CA VAL A 112 -1.05 -19.31 18.77
C VAL A 112 -0.48 -18.79 20.08
N GLN A 113 -0.54 -17.48 20.35
CA GLN A 113 -0.11 -16.90 21.62
C GLN A 113 -0.83 -17.54 22.82
N SER A 114 -2.13 -17.79 22.71
CA SER A 114 -2.90 -18.47 23.75
C SER A 114 -2.41 -19.90 24.00
N TYR A 115 -2.03 -20.63 22.94
CA TYR A 115 -1.43 -21.96 23.08
C TYR A 115 -0.04 -21.90 23.72
N VAL A 116 0.82 -21.00 23.25
CA VAL A 116 2.17 -20.77 23.78
C VAL A 116 2.11 -20.46 25.28
N ARG A 117 1.22 -19.56 25.70
CA ARG A 117 0.99 -19.23 27.12
C ARG A 117 0.47 -20.43 27.93
N ARG A 118 -0.46 -21.22 27.41
CA ARG A 118 -1.01 -22.40 28.12
C ARG A 118 -0.02 -23.57 28.22
N LYS A 119 0.83 -23.79 27.21
CA LYS A 119 1.86 -24.83 27.23
C LYS A 119 2.85 -24.63 28.39
N LYS A 120 3.16 -23.36 28.72
CA LYS A 120 3.97 -22.99 29.89
C LYS A 120 3.33 -23.42 31.22
N VAL A 121 2.00 -23.38 31.31
CA VAL A 121 1.26 -23.64 32.56
C VAL A 121 0.93 -25.13 32.74
N SER A 122 0.69 -25.88 31.67
CA SER A 122 0.06 -27.20 31.74
C SER A 122 0.97 -28.42 31.49
N GLY A 123 2.30 -28.25 31.47
CA GLY A 123 3.23 -29.39 31.51
C GLY A 123 3.10 -30.45 30.39
N GLY A 124 2.54 -30.10 29.21
CA GLY A 124 2.56 -30.98 28.03
C GLY A 124 1.23 -31.61 27.58
N GLY A 125 0.09 -31.36 28.23
CA GLY A 125 -1.19 -32.03 27.93
C GLY A 125 -2.07 -31.44 26.81
N GLY A 126 -1.50 -30.82 25.76
CA GLY A 126 -2.27 -29.99 24.80
C GLY A 126 -2.19 -30.37 23.31
N GLY A 127 -1.65 -31.55 22.96
CA GLY A 127 -1.36 -31.97 21.57
C GLY A 127 -2.53 -31.81 20.60
N ASP A 128 -3.70 -32.33 20.96
CA ASP A 128 -4.85 -32.31 20.05
C ASP A 128 -5.31 -30.89 19.69
N LYS A 129 -5.20 -29.94 20.64
CA LYS A 129 -5.64 -28.56 20.39
C LYS A 129 -4.66 -27.75 19.55
N ILE A 130 -3.36 -28.09 19.58
CA ILE A 130 -2.37 -27.45 18.70
C ILE A 130 -2.53 -27.96 17.27
N ASP A 131 -2.78 -29.25 17.08
CA ASP A 131 -2.98 -29.83 15.75
C ASP A 131 -4.19 -29.22 15.03
N VAL A 132 -5.30 -28.98 15.77
CA VAL A 132 -6.47 -28.28 15.23
C VAL A 132 -6.11 -26.85 14.82
N ALA A 133 -5.46 -26.06 15.70
CA ALA A 133 -5.10 -24.67 15.40
C ALA A 133 -4.10 -24.54 14.23
N VAL A 134 -3.15 -25.47 14.12
CA VAL A 134 -2.20 -25.56 13.00
C VAL A 134 -2.97 -25.90 11.72
N SER A 135 -3.88 -26.87 11.76
CA SER A 135 -4.71 -27.24 10.61
C SER A 135 -5.58 -26.09 10.14
N ASP A 136 -6.24 -25.38 11.06
CA ASP A 136 -7.08 -24.21 10.75
C ASP A 136 -6.24 -23.10 10.10
N TYR A 137 -5.07 -22.79 10.67
CA TYR A 137 -4.16 -21.81 10.08
C TYR A 137 -3.66 -22.22 8.69
N VAL A 138 -3.33 -23.51 8.49
CA VAL A 138 -2.91 -24.03 7.17
C VAL A 138 -4.04 -23.85 6.14
N GLY A 139 -5.27 -24.15 6.55
CA GLY A 139 -6.48 -23.95 5.74
C GLY A 139 -6.68 -22.49 5.37
N PHE A 140 -6.64 -21.61 6.37
CA PHE A 140 -6.71 -20.15 6.21
C PHE A 140 -5.63 -19.63 5.27
N ARG A 141 -4.36 -19.97 5.51
CA ARG A 141 -3.23 -19.53 4.70
C ARG A 141 -3.35 -20.00 3.25
N LYS A 142 -3.96 -21.17 3.00
CA LYS A 142 -4.30 -21.64 1.65
C LYS A 142 -5.41 -20.77 1.04
N ASN A 143 -6.43 -20.41 1.80
CA ASN A 143 -7.52 -19.53 1.35
C ASN A 143 -7.01 -18.11 1.05
N MET A 144 -6.26 -17.50 1.95
CA MET A 144 -5.63 -16.19 1.79
C MET A 144 -4.83 -16.09 0.49
N ARG A 145 -4.04 -17.12 0.14
CA ARG A 145 -3.28 -17.14 -1.12
C ARG A 145 -4.18 -17.21 -2.36
N LYS A 146 -5.38 -17.81 -2.27
CA LYS A 146 -6.36 -17.82 -3.36
C LYS A 146 -6.99 -16.44 -3.52
N GLU A 147 -7.45 -15.83 -2.43
CA GLU A 147 -8.03 -14.49 -2.46
C GLU A 147 -7.00 -13.45 -2.92
N ALA A 148 -5.77 -13.49 -2.42
CA ALA A 148 -4.71 -12.57 -2.86
C ALA A 148 -4.44 -12.66 -4.38
N LYS A 149 -4.48 -13.85 -4.97
CA LYS A 149 -4.36 -14.02 -6.43
C LYS A 149 -5.55 -13.46 -7.19
N LYS A 150 -6.76 -13.63 -6.67
CA LYS A 150 -7.99 -13.04 -7.23
C LYS A 150 -7.93 -11.50 -7.18
N LEU A 151 -7.52 -10.94 -6.04
CA LEU A 151 -7.32 -9.50 -5.87
C LEU A 151 -6.24 -8.95 -6.80
N LEU A 152 -5.11 -9.65 -6.98
CA LEU A 152 -4.09 -9.28 -7.97
C LEU A 152 -4.66 -9.24 -9.40
N GLY A 153 -5.59 -10.14 -9.73
CA GLY A 153 -6.31 -10.13 -11.00
C GLY A 153 -7.23 -8.91 -11.15
N SER A 154 -7.90 -8.49 -10.07
CA SER A 154 -8.72 -7.27 -10.05
C SER A 154 -7.86 -6.01 -10.16
N LEU A 155 -6.71 -5.99 -9.46
CA LEU A 155 -5.81 -4.85 -9.40
C LEU A 155 -5.22 -4.51 -10.79
N LYS A 156 -4.94 -5.52 -11.62
CA LYS A 156 -4.49 -5.32 -13.01
C LYS A 156 -5.51 -4.58 -13.90
N LYS A 157 -6.78 -4.52 -13.50
CA LYS A 157 -7.84 -3.80 -14.20
C LYS A 157 -7.96 -2.34 -13.76
N VAL A 158 -7.25 -1.94 -12.69
CA VAL A 158 -7.21 -0.54 -12.22
C VAL A 158 -6.29 0.29 -13.11
N ASP A 159 -5.18 -0.29 -13.58
CA ASP A 159 -4.28 0.33 -14.57
C ASP A 159 -4.88 0.33 -15.98
N GLY A 160 -6.21 0.56 -16.10
CA GLY A 160 -6.95 0.65 -17.36
C GLY A 160 -6.11 1.39 -18.39
N GLY A 161 -5.71 0.63 -19.43
CA GLY A 161 -4.53 0.92 -20.23
C GLY A 161 -4.50 2.37 -20.66
N THR A 162 -3.32 3.00 -20.50
CA THR A 162 -3.01 4.39 -20.88
C THR A 162 -3.76 4.78 -22.14
N ARG A 163 -4.97 5.29 -21.99
CA ARG A 163 -5.64 6.01 -23.05
C ARG A 163 -4.93 7.34 -23.02
N SER A 164 -3.84 7.41 -23.79
CA SER A 164 -3.20 8.68 -24.09
C SER A 164 -4.32 9.59 -24.55
N CYS A 165 -4.49 10.72 -23.89
CA CYS A 165 -5.31 11.79 -24.43
C CYS A 165 -4.57 12.31 -25.67
N ASP A 166 -4.62 11.57 -26.78
CA ASP A 166 -4.03 11.95 -28.08
C ASP A 166 -4.94 12.97 -28.80
N ASN A 167 -5.59 13.85 -28.04
CA ASN A 167 -6.35 14.95 -28.58
C ASN A 167 -5.47 16.21 -28.49
N ASP A 168 -4.94 16.65 -29.64
CA ASP A 168 -4.16 17.89 -29.83
C ASP A 168 -4.91 19.20 -29.44
N HIS A 169 -6.06 19.09 -28.77
CA HIS A 169 -6.93 20.19 -28.36
C HIS A 169 -7.31 20.16 -26.87
N GLU A 170 -6.72 19.28 -26.05
CA GLU A 170 -6.99 19.30 -24.62
C GLU A 170 -6.28 20.45 -23.91
N ASP A 171 -7.00 21.07 -22.96
CA ASP A 171 -6.48 22.08 -22.06
C ASP A 171 -5.23 21.53 -21.35
N GLU A 172 -4.09 22.20 -21.49
CA GLU A 172 -2.82 21.82 -20.84
C GLU A 172 -3.00 21.60 -19.33
N GLN A 173 -3.94 22.35 -18.71
CA GLN A 173 -4.29 22.17 -17.31
C GLN A 173 -5.04 20.86 -17.04
N LEU A 174 -5.92 20.43 -17.95
CA LEU A 174 -6.65 19.16 -17.82
C LEU A 174 -5.69 17.99 -17.87
N VAL A 175 -4.80 17.99 -18.87
CA VAL A 175 -3.78 16.95 -19.04
C VAL A 175 -2.88 16.87 -17.80
N ALA A 176 -2.44 18.02 -17.27
CA ALA A 176 -1.63 18.07 -16.06
C ALA A 176 -2.35 17.55 -14.80
N VAL A 177 -3.66 17.81 -14.68
CA VAL A 177 -4.51 17.27 -13.61
C VAL A 177 -4.66 15.76 -13.74
N ILE A 178 -5.02 15.27 -14.92
CA ILE A 178 -5.20 13.84 -15.22
C ILE A 178 -3.91 13.06 -14.93
N ASP A 179 -2.77 13.52 -15.45
CA ASP A 179 -1.48 12.88 -15.25
C ASP A 179 -1.13 12.74 -13.76
N ARG A 180 -1.34 13.81 -12.99
CA ARG A 180 -1.05 13.78 -11.54
C ARG A 180 -1.93 12.79 -10.79
N VAL A 181 -3.21 12.73 -11.16
CA VAL A 181 -4.15 11.78 -10.57
C VAL A 181 -3.80 10.34 -10.96
N ARG A 182 -3.47 10.08 -12.23
CA ARG A 182 -2.99 8.76 -12.70
C ARG A 182 -1.74 8.31 -11.95
N ARG A 183 -0.82 9.23 -11.63
CA ARG A 183 0.36 8.94 -10.79
C ARG A 183 -0.02 8.46 -9.39
N VAL A 184 -1.04 9.07 -8.75
CA VAL A 184 -1.55 8.62 -7.44
C VAL A 184 -2.14 7.21 -7.53
N VAL A 185 -2.95 6.94 -8.56
CA VAL A 185 -3.53 5.61 -8.79
C VAL A 185 -2.43 4.58 -9.01
N SER A 186 -1.44 4.88 -9.85
CA SER A 186 -0.31 3.98 -10.14
C SER A 186 0.49 3.63 -8.89
N VAL A 187 0.81 4.63 -8.04
CA VAL A 187 1.51 4.38 -6.77
C VAL A 187 0.65 3.52 -5.83
N SER A 188 -0.66 3.76 -5.79
CA SER A 188 -1.61 2.94 -5.03
C SER A 188 -1.59 1.48 -5.47
N VAL A 189 -1.60 1.26 -6.79
CA VAL A 189 -1.53 -0.06 -7.40
C VAL A 189 -0.23 -0.77 -7.04
N VAL A 190 0.91 -0.10 -7.11
CA VAL A 190 2.21 -0.69 -6.76
C VAL A 190 2.24 -1.13 -5.28
N VAL A 191 1.82 -0.26 -4.35
CA VAL A 191 1.79 -0.59 -2.91
C VAL A 191 0.87 -1.78 -2.63
N LEU A 192 -0.36 -1.76 -3.15
CA LEU A 192 -1.32 -2.84 -2.94
C LEU A 192 -0.85 -4.14 -3.59
N LYS A 193 -0.18 -4.06 -4.76
CA LYS A 193 0.43 -5.22 -5.39
C LYS A 193 1.49 -5.86 -4.48
N SER A 194 2.40 -5.06 -3.93
CA SER A 194 3.43 -5.56 -3.00
C SER A 194 2.81 -6.20 -1.75
N PHE A 195 1.75 -5.61 -1.21
CA PHE A 195 0.98 -6.20 -0.11
C PHE A 195 0.35 -7.55 -0.48
N LEU A 196 -0.32 -7.65 -1.63
CA LEU A 196 -0.96 -8.89 -2.09
C LEU A 196 0.07 -9.98 -2.46
N GLU A 197 1.26 -9.59 -2.92
CA GLU A 197 2.40 -10.50 -3.13
C GLU A 197 2.92 -11.05 -1.80
N LEU A 198 2.98 -10.21 -0.75
CA LEU A 198 3.28 -10.65 0.63
C LEU A 198 2.25 -11.70 1.10
N LEU A 199 0.95 -11.48 0.86
CA LEU A 199 -0.09 -12.46 1.20
C LEU A 199 0.03 -13.75 0.40
N SER A 200 0.38 -13.66 -0.88
CA SER A 200 0.48 -14.80 -1.81
C SER A 200 1.72 -15.65 -1.61
N ARG A 201 2.73 -15.14 -0.89
CA ARG A 201 4.03 -15.79 -0.72
C ARG A 201 3.86 -17.18 -0.10
N ARG A 202 4.54 -18.16 -0.68
CA ARG A 202 4.62 -19.53 -0.14
C ARG A 202 5.89 -19.62 0.69
N LYS A 203 5.82 -20.29 1.84
CA LYS A 203 7.01 -20.83 2.51
C LYS A 203 7.77 -21.65 1.47
N SER A 204 9.02 -21.28 1.17
CA SER A 204 9.87 -22.10 0.31
C SER A 204 9.99 -23.46 0.97
N ASN A 205 9.49 -24.52 0.34
CA ASN A 205 9.59 -25.87 0.87
C ASN A 205 11.04 -26.15 1.28
N ILE A 206 11.27 -26.60 2.52
CA ILE A 206 12.61 -26.92 3.06
C ILE A 206 13.37 -27.93 2.16
N LYS A 207 12.67 -28.68 1.30
CA LYS A 207 13.28 -29.54 0.29
C LYS A 207 14.16 -28.78 -0.74
N SER A 208 13.99 -27.48 -0.93
CA SER A 208 14.94 -26.66 -1.73
C SER A 208 16.12 -26.11 -0.92
N LYS A 209 16.04 -26.08 0.43
CA LYS A 209 17.17 -25.66 1.28
C LYS A 209 18.34 -26.64 1.24
N LEU A 210 18.11 -27.94 1.02
CA LEU A 210 19.22 -28.89 0.85
C LEU A 210 20.02 -28.68 -0.44
N ALA A 211 19.42 -28.08 -1.48
CA ALA A 211 20.14 -27.76 -2.72
C ALA A 211 20.88 -26.40 -2.66
N SER A 212 20.47 -25.48 -1.77
CA SER A 212 21.11 -24.16 -1.63
C SER A 212 22.11 -24.06 -0.47
N VAL A 213 22.06 -24.96 0.52
CA VAL A 213 23.01 -25.00 1.66
C VAL A 213 24.44 -25.35 1.22
N LEU A 214 24.66 -25.90 0.04
CA LEU A 214 26.00 -26.15 -0.52
C LEU A 214 26.58 -24.99 -1.34
N LYS A 215 25.89 -23.85 -1.50
CA LYS A 215 26.34 -22.76 -2.39
C LYS A 215 26.27 -21.33 -1.85
N MET A 216 25.84 -21.09 -0.62
CA MET A 216 25.68 -19.72 -0.12
C MET A 216 26.82 -19.32 0.80
N LYS A 217 27.85 -18.76 0.15
CA LYS A 217 28.87 -17.89 0.72
C LYS A 217 28.16 -16.80 1.54
N LYS A 218 28.59 -16.67 2.80
CA LYS A 218 28.30 -15.62 3.78
C LYS A 218 28.03 -14.26 3.14
N ASP A 219 26.77 -13.95 2.88
CA ASP A 219 26.27 -12.59 2.74
C ASP A 219 25.21 -12.38 3.82
N ASN A 220 25.56 -11.54 4.80
CA ASN A 220 24.77 -11.21 5.98
C ASN A 220 23.62 -10.22 5.65
N HIS A 221 22.93 -10.40 4.53
CA HIS A 221 21.63 -9.74 4.34
C HIS A 221 20.55 -10.69 4.83
N ALA A 222 20.09 -10.46 6.07
CA ALA A 222 18.88 -11.10 6.58
C ALA A 222 17.78 -10.92 5.52
N PRO A 223 17.15 -12.01 5.02
CA PRO A 223 16.11 -11.88 4.02
C PRO A 223 15.02 -10.98 4.59
N ALA A 224 14.57 -9.99 3.80
CA ALA A 224 13.53 -9.04 4.18
C ALA A 224 12.42 -9.76 4.96
N LYS A 225 12.29 -9.45 6.27
CA LYS A 225 11.38 -10.13 7.19
C LYS A 225 9.96 -10.02 6.62
N ASN A 226 9.39 -11.17 6.24
CA ASN A 226 7.99 -11.28 5.88
C ASN A 226 7.24 -11.78 7.10
N VAL A 227 6.35 -10.95 7.64
CA VAL A 227 5.57 -11.22 8.84
C VAL A 227 4.82 -12.56 8.78
N LEU A 228 4.32 -12.94 7.60
CA LEU A 228 3.58 -14.18 7.43
C LEU A 228 4.50 -15.39 7.32
N GLU A 229 5.74 -15.22 6.86
CA GLU A 229 6.76 -16.28 6.92
C GLU A 229 7.22 -16.51 8.37
N THR A 230 7.37 -15.43 9.16
CA THR A 230 7.63 -15.52 10.60
C THR A 230 6.49 -16.26 11.31
N LEU A 231 5.23 -15.90 11.03
CA LEU A 231 4.07 -16.59 11.58
C LEU A 231 3.97 -18.05 11.11
N ASP A 232 4.24 -18.33 9.82
CA ASP A 232 4.31 -19.70 9.31
C ASP A 232 5.34 -20.50 10.15
N SER A 233 6.55 -19.98 10.35
CA SER A 233 7.57 -20.63 11.19
C SER A 233 7.18 -20.79 12.66
N ALA A 234 6.38 -19.86 13.21
CA ALA A 234 5.89 -19.92 14.59
C ALA A 234 4.94 -21.08 14.78
N ILE A 235 4.07 -21.27 13.80
CA ILE A 235 3.02 -22.28 13.83
C ILE A 235 3.59 -23.67 13.54
N PHE A 236 4.59 -23.78 12.66
CA PHE A 236 5.24 -25.05 12.36
C PHE A 236 6.35 -25.45 13.35
N GLY A 237 6.59 -24.65 14.40
CA GLY A 237 7.49 -25.01 15.49
C GLY A 237 8.98 -24.87 15.19
N ASP A 238 9.37 -23.97 14.29
CA ASP A 238 10.79 -23.76 13.91
C ASP A 238 11.61 -22.96 14.97
N PHE A 239 11.03 -22.63 16.12
CA PHE A 239 11.66 -21.77 17.14
C PHE A 239 12.40 -22.54 18.24
N LEU A 240 13.57 -22.01 18.62
CA LEU A 240 14.51 -22.63 19.57
C LEU A 240 14.14 -22.40 21.04
N SER A 241 13.36 -21.35 21.35
CA SER A 241 12.97 -20.97 22.71
C SER A 241 11.52 -20.45 22.76
N HIS A 242 10.87 -20.61 23.92
CA HIS A 242 9.53 -20.08 24.20
C HIS A 242 9.50 -18.56 24.25
N ASP A 243 10.53 -17.94 24.85
CA ASP A 243 10.62 -16.48 24.98
C ASP A 243 10.84 -15.81 23.62
N ASP A 244 11.68 -16.40 22.76
CA ASP A 244 11.89 -15.92 21.38
C ASP A 244 10.59 -15.99 20.56
N LEU A 245 9.83 -17.07 20.70
CA LEU A 245 8.55 -17.24 20.01
C LEU A 245 7.51 -16.20 20.46
N GLN A 246 7.44 -15.88 21.75
CA GLN A 246 6.50 -14.88 22.28
C GLN A 246 6.83 -13.48 21.74
N ASN A 247 8.11 -13.09 21.75
CA ASN A 247 8.56 -11.80 21.20
C ASN A 247 8.25 -11.69 19.70
N GLU A 248 8.54 -12.75 18.93
CA GLU A 248 8.26 -12.77 17.49
C GLU A 248 6.75 -12.72 17.19
N LEU A 249 5.91 -13.37 17.99
CA LEU A 249 4.46 -13.29 17.86
C LEU A 249 3.92 -11.88 18.19
N GLU A 250 4.54 -11.17 19.12
CA GLU A 250 4.21 -9.77 19.43
C GLU A 250 4.62 -8.84 18.29
N GLU A 251 5.79 -9.02 17.68
CA GLU A 251 6.20 -8.32 16.46
C GLU A 251 5.22 -8.56 15.30
N VAL A 252 4.79 -9.82 15.12
CA VAL A 252 3.79 -10.20 14.13
C VAL A 252 2.45 -9.52 14.40
N GLU A 253 1.95 -9.56 15.64
CA GLU A 253 0.68 -8.94 16.03
C GLU A 253 0.69 -7.43 15.75
N MET A 254 1.77 -6.73 16.12
CA MET A 254 1.94 -5.30 15.85
C MET A 254 1.92 -4.99 14.34
N CYS A 255 2.60 -5.81 13.55
CA CYS A 255 2.66 -5.65 12.10
C CYS A 255 1.29 -5.89 11.44
N ILE A 256 0.57 -6.94 11.85
CA ILE A 256 -0.78 -7.23 11.33
C ILE A 256 -1.76 -6.09 11.70
N GLY A 257 -1.75 -5.63 12.94
CA GLY A 257 -2.55 -4.48 13.35
C GLY A 257 -2.20 -3.19 12.59
N GLY A 258 -0.94 -3.03 12.17
CA GLY A 258 -0.52 -1.97 11.26
C GLY A 258 -1.18 -2.08 9.89
N PHE A 259 -1.22 -3.28 9.31
CA PHE A 259 -1.87 -3.50 8.01
C PHE A 259 -3.37 -3.23 8.09
N GLU A 260 -4.06 -3.73 9.12
CA GLU A 260 -5.48 -3.47 9.35
C GLU A 260 -5.78 -1.96 9.38
N ARG A 261 -5.04 -1.22 10.21
CA ARG A 261 -5.23 0.23 10.37
C ARG A 261 -5.00 0.99 9.07
N ASN A 262 -3.93 0.68 8.35
CA ASN A 262 -3.57 1.42 7.13
C ASN A 262 -4.50 1.08 5.96
N LEU A 263 -4.94 -0.18 5.82
CA LEU A 263 -5.93 -0.59 4.81
C LEU A 263 -7.29 0.09 5.05
N GLU A 264 -7.72 0.15 6.31
CA GLU A 264 -8.94 0.83 6.71
C GLU A 264 -8.83 2.36 6.52
N GLY A 265 -7.67 2.95 6.85
CA GLY A 265 -7.35 4.35 6.58
C GLY A 265 -7.49 4.69 5.09
N LEU A 266 -6.84 3.90 4.24
CA LEU A 266 -6.91 4.03 2.78
C LEU A 266 -8.34 3.87 2.25
N PHE A 267 -9.08 2.86 2.70
CA PHE A 267 -10.47 2.63 2.31
C PHE A 267 -11.34 3.87 2.55
N ARG A 268 -11.23 4.50 3.73
CA ARG A 268 -11.95 5.74 4.04
C ARG A 268 -11.55 6.91 3.16
N ARG A 269 -10.26 7.02 2.79
CA ARG A 269 -9.79 8.07 1.87
C ARG A 269 -10.30 7.87 0.45
N LEU A 270 -10.39 6.63 -0.02
CA LEU A 270 -10.99 6.29 -1.31
C LEU A 270 -12.47 6.70 -1.36
N ILE A 271 -13.24 6.46 -0.29
CA ILE A 271 -14.65 6.91 -0.21
C ILE A 271 -14.74 8.44 -0.34
N ARG A 272 -13.92 9.20 0.40
CA ARG A 272 -13.91 10.68 0.34
C ARG A 272 -13.49 11.21 -1.03
N THR A 273 -12.50 10.58 -1.65
CA THR A 273 -12.03 10.93 -2.99
C THR A 273 -13.14 10.68 -4.01
N ARG A 274 -13.82 9.54 -3.93
CA ARG A 274 -14.96 9.20 -4.78
C ARG A 274 -16.10 10.21 -4.65
N ALA A 275 -16.45 10.58 -3.42
CA ALA A 275 -17.45 11.63 -3.17
C ALA A 275 -17.04 12.98 -3.76
N SER A 276 -15.75 13.34 -3.67
CA SER A 276 -15.22 14.57 -4.28
C SER A 276 -15.33 14.54 -5.81
N ILE A 277 -15.01 13.42 -6.45
CA ILE A 277 -15.15 13.25 -7.91
C ILE A 277 -16.62 13.34 -8.33
N LEU A 278 -17.53 12.66 -7.61
CA LEU A 278 -18.96 12.72 -7.90
C LEU A 278 -19.51 14.15 -7.80
N ASN A 279 -19.03 14.93 -6.82
CA ASN A 279 -19.40 16.34 -6.69
C ASN A 279 -18.86 17.18 -7.86
N ILE A 280 -17.68 16.87 -8.40
CA ILE A 280 -17.13 17.55 -9.58
C ILE A 280 -17.98 17.24 -10.82
N ILE A 281 -18.34 15.96 -11.06
CA ILE A 281 -19.17 15.54 -12.20
C ILE A 281 -20.58 16.15 -12.14
N SER A 282 -21.14 16.30 -10.93
CA SER A 282 -22.51 16.78 -10.74
C SER A 282 -22.69 18.30 -10.91
N HIS A 283 -21.59 19.05 -11.03
CA HIS A 283 -21.56 20.52 -11.13
C HIS A 283 -21.10 20.98 -12.52
#